data_AF-A0A812G3S7-F1
#
_entry.id   AF-A0A812G3S7-F1
#
_cell.length_a   1.000
_cell.length_b   1.000
_cell.length_c   1.000
_cell.angle_alpha   90.00
_cell.angle_beta   90.00
_cell.angle_gamma   90.00
#
_symmetry.space_group_name_H-M   'P 1'
#
loop_
_entity.id
_entity.type
_entity.pdbx_description
1 polymer ?
#
loop_
_entity_poly.entity_id
_entity_poly.type
_entity_poly.pdbx_seq_one_letter_code
_entity_poly.pdbx_strand_id
1 'polypeptide(L)'
;MIIIFALMMTLCSPSLPLFTVVRRASLTPSQEARNMVDPTATTETILNVTDYIAEARAREERVLAQIREERALAQIREERALAQARELSLNCTALERQNFLLQRELLPAKTSTAAVLCNRFLVESGLLDRDPTLILSAAYDKFKTKLVTPSGKGLTKAGRSLLSDISWKSGMSARHRDVANGLQMLIHQLSSVIHYPKLVRRGFVCGGHPPLGIAVAMAVLTLQAEGHIGHDVVVIDGDYNPVAEMKGGVISSWPATHAR
;
A
#
# COMPACT_ATOMS: atom_id res chain seq x y z
N MET A 1 12.62 1.45 -23.06
CA MET A 1 13.43 1.87 -21.89
C MET A 1 14.37 3.06 -22.19
N ILE A 2 14.04 3.99 -23.11
CA ILE A 2 14.94 5.12 -23.48
C ILE A 2 14.13 6.43 -23.72
N ILE A 3 13.02 6.67 -23.01
CA ILE A 3 12.21 7.91 -23.21
C ILE A 3 11.83 8.56 -21.86
N ILE A 4 12.70 8.49 -20.86
CA ILE A 4 12.51 9.24 -19.58
C ILE A 4 13.74 10.11 -19.24
N PHE A 5 14.81 10.06 -20.03
CA PHE A 5 15.99 10.91 -19.80
C PHE A 5 15.92 12.29 -20.46
N ALA A 6 14.93 12.53 -21.33
CA ALA A 6 14.78 13.80 -22.05
C ALA A 6 13.96 14.87 -21.31
N LEU A 7 13.37 14.55 -20.15
CA LEU A 7 12.53 15.51 -19.38
C LEU A 7 13.26 16.17 -18.20
N MET A 8 14.53 15.84 -17.94
CA MET A 8 15.34 16.45 -16.86
C MET A 8 16.30 17.56 -17.34
N MET A 9 16.29 17.91 -18.62
CA MET A 9 17.22 18.90 -19.20
C MET A 9 16.56 20.21 -19.69
N THR A 10 15.29 20.46 -19.35
CA THR A 10 14.53 21.64 -19.82
C THR A 10 14.08 22.60 -18.71
N LEU A 11 14.73 22.60 -17.55
CA LEU A 11 14.52 23.61 -16.49
C LEU A 11 15.80 24.33 -16.07
N CYS A 12 16.78 24.41 -16.96
CA CYS A 12 17.90 25.35 -16.85
C CYS A 12 17.57 26.64 -17.62
N SER A 13 16.92 27.59 -16.95
CA SER A 13 17.20 29.04 -17.04
C SER A 13 16.16 29.85 -16.27
N PRO A 14 16.36 30.11 -14.97
CA PRO A 14 16.08 31.44 -14.48
C PRO A 14 17.28 32.30 -14.92
N SER A 15 17.02 33.24 -15.83
CA SER A 15 17.84 34.42 -15.98
C SER A 15 18.06 35.03 -14.59
N LEU A 16 19.22 34.77 -14.00
CA LEU A 16 19.61 35.42 -12.77
C LEU A 16 19.67 36.92 -13.08
N PRO A 17 18.90 37.78 -12.38
CA PRO A 17 19.16 39.19 -12.47
C PRO A 17 20.63 39.39 -12.08
N LEU A 18 21.35 40.19 -12.86
CA LEU A 18 22.61 40.79 -12.43
C LEU A 18 22.36 41.40 -11.06
N PHE A 19 22.76 40.69 -10.00
CA PHE A 19 22.77 41.24 -8.67
C PHE A 19 23.78 42.38 -8.72
N THR A 20 23.28 43.59 -8.86
CA THR A 20 23.96 44.77 -8.36
C THR A 20 24.24 44.48 -6.90
N VAL A 21 25.48 44.06 -6.62
CA VAL A 21 26.02 44.03 -5.27
C VAL A 21 26.07 45.48 -4.84
N VAL A 22 24.93 45.98 -4.33
CA VAL A 22 24.88 47.20 -3.55
C VAL A 22 25.67 46.87 -2.30
N ARG A 23 26.99 47.07 -2.35
CA ARG A 23 27.81 47.24 -1.15
C ARG A 23 27.23 48.47 -0.46
N ARG A 24 26.23 48.28 0.39
CA ARG A 24 25.95 49.24 1.46
C ARG A 24 27.25 49.28 2.25
N ALA A 25 28.05 50.32 2.02
CA ALA A 25 29.18 50.61 2.88
C ALA A 25 28.58 50.78 4.27
N SER A 26 28.77 49.78 5.13
CA SER A 26 28.32 49.84 6.51
C SER A 26 29.06 51.02 7.14
N LEU A 27 28.30 52.01 7.60
CA LEU A 27 28.87 53.11 8.36
C LEU A 27 29.68 52.50 9.52
N THR A 28 30.91 52.95 9.66
CA THR A 28 31.73 52.58 10.82
C THR A 28 31.05 53.10 12.09
N PRO A 29 31.21 52.44 13.25
CA PRO A 29 30.60 52.88 14.50
C PRO A 29 30.86 54.37 14.81
N SER A 30 32.04 54.89 14.42
CA SER A 30 32.41 56.30 14.59
C SER A 30 31.69 57.26 13.65
N GLN A 31 31.36 56.84 12.42
CA GLN A 31 30.54 57.64 11.49
C GLN A 31 29.08 57.64 11.91
N GLU A 32 28.58 56.53 12.44
CA GLU A 32 27.21 56.44 12.95
C GLU A 32 27.05 57.25 14.24
N ALA A 33 28.02 57.18 15.16
CA ALA A 33 28.04 58.02 16.35
C ALA A 33 28.00 59.51 15.99
N ARG A 34 28.84 59.97 15.05
CA ARG A 34 28.83 61.37 14.59
C ARG A 34 27.52 61.82 13.94
N ASN A 35 26.73 60.90 13.40
CA ASN A 35 25.40 61.21 12.85
C ASN A 35 24.30 61.22 13.93
N MET A 36 24.55 60.60 15.09
CA MET A 36 23.60 60.50 16.20
C MET A 36 23.78 61.60 17.25
N VAL A 37 24.99 62.17 17.39
CA VAL A 37 25.26 63.26 18.34
C VAL A 37 25.30 64.61 17.61
N ASP A 38 24.90 65.69 18.32
CA ASP A 38 24.93 67.07 17.81
C ASP A 38 26.35 67.46 17.33
N PRO A 39 26.51 68.19 16.21
CA PRO A 39 27.83 68.62 15.71
C PRO A 39 28.66 69.46 16.69
N THR A 40 28.05 69.98 17.77
CA THR A 40 28.72 70.69 18.86
C THR A 40 29.17 69.80 20.02
N ALA A 41 28.91 68.48 19.96
CA ALA A 41 29.24 67.54 21.03
C ALA A 41 30.76 67.38 21.22
N THR A 42 31.16 67.21 22.49
CA THR A 42 32.57 67.00 22.84
C THR A 42 33.08 65.66 22.30
N THR A 43 34.38 65.61 22.01
CA THR A 43 35.06 64.40 21.51
C THR A 43 34.84 63.20 22.43
N GLU A 44 34.78 63.42 23.74
CA GLU A 44 34.51 62.40 24.75
C GLU A 44 33.11 61.79 24.61
N THR A 45 32.10 62.63 24.32
CA THR A 45 30.72 62.18 24.07
C THR A 45 30.64 61.32 22.80
N ILE A 46 31.37 61.70 21.74
CA ILE A 46 31.42 60.94 20.48
C ILE A 46 32.10 59.57 20.69
N LEU A 47 33.17 59.51 21.50
CA LEU A 47 33.84 58.24 21.83
C LEU A 47 32.92 57.31 22.61
N ASN A 48 32.24 57.80 23.65
CA ASN A 48 31.31 56.99 24.45
C ASN A 48 30.15 56.42 23.61
N VAL A 49 29.60 57.19 22.67
CA VAL A 49 28.55 56.72 21.76
C VAL A 49 29.11 55.73 20.73
N THR A 50 30.35 55.92 20.27
CA THR A 50 31.02 54.99 19.36
C THR A 50 31.23 53.62 20.03
N ASP A 51 31.68 53.60 21.27
CA ASP A 51 31.89 52.37 22.05
C ASP A 51 30.55 51.66 22.31
N TYR A 52 29.50 52.41 22.65
CA TYR A 52 28.15 51.87 22.82
C TYR A 52 27.62 51.20 21.54
N ILE A 53 27.80 51.82 20.36
CA ILE A 53 27.37 51.26 19.07
C ILE A 53 28.18 50.01 18.73
N ALA A 54 29.49 50.02 18.98
CA ALA A 54 30.35 48.87 18.75
C ALA A 54 29.94 47.67 19.62
N GLU A 55 29.63 47.89 20.90
CA GLU A 55 29.12 46.85 21.79
C GLU A 55 27.73 46.35 21.41
N ALA A 56 26.84 47.22 20.95
CA ALA A 56 25.50 46.84 20.50
C ALA A 56 25.57 45.93 19.26
N ARG A 57 26.39 46.29 18.26
CA ARG A 57 26.60 45.44 17.06
C ARG A 57 27.24 44.10 17.42
N ALA A 58 28.23 44.10 18.31
CA ALA A 58 28.85 42.85 18.77
C ALA A 58 27.85 41.94 19.51
N ARG A 59 26.88 42.50 20.23
CA ARG A 59 25.78 41.72 20.85
C ARG A 59 24.81 41.17 19.82
N GLU A 60 24.39 41.97 18.85
CA GLU A 60 23.49 41.52 17.76
C GLU A 60 24.11 40.41 16.93
N GLU A 61 25.39 40.51 16.58
CA GLU A 61 26.09 39.45 15.83
C GLU A 61 26.15 38.14 16.61
N ARG A 62 26.35 38.20 17.94
CA ARG A 62 26.31 37.00 18.80
C ARG A 62 24.92 36.37 18.82
N VAL A 63 23.86 37.17 18.92
CA VAL A 63 22.47 36.67 18.89
C VAL A 63 22.15 36.05 17.53
N LEU A 64 22.55 36.69 16.43
CA LEU A 64 22.35 36.15 15.09
C LEU A 64 23.14 34.85 14.87
N ALA A 65 24.36 34.75 15.41
CA ALA A 65 25.14 33.52 15.37
C ALA A 65 24.45 32.38 16.14
N GLN A 66 23.95 32.66 17.35
CA GLN A 66 23.19 31.69 18.14
C GLN A 66 21.92 31.20 17.42
N ILE A 67 21.14 32.11 16.83
CA ILE A 67 19.92 31.74 16.08
C ILE A 67 20.26 30.84 14.87
N ARG A 68 21.38 31.12 14.17
CA ARG A 68 21.82 30.29 13.04
C ARG A 68 22.23 28.90 13.50
N GLU A 69 22.95 28.81 14.62
CA GLU A 69 23.36 27.55 15.21
C GLU A 69 22.14 26.73 15.67
N GLU A 70 21.19 27.34 16.37
CA GLU A 70 19.95 26.68 16.78
C GLU A 70 19.12 26.17 15.60
N ARG A 71 19.02 26.95 14.52
CA ARG A 71 18.33 26.52 13.30
C ARG A 71 19.03 25.35 12.61
N ALA A 72 20.36 25.37 12.55
CA ALA A 72 21.13 24.26 11.99
C ALA A 72 20.93 22.98 12.83
N LEU A 73 20.94 23.10 14.16
CA LEU A 73 20.66 21.98 15.05
C LEU A 73 19.22 21.45 14.90
N ALA A 74 18.24 22.34 14.72
CA ALA A 74 16.85 21.95 14.48
C ALA A 74 16.68 21.17 13.17
N GLN A 75 17.31 21.63 12.09
CA GLN A 75 17.28 20.92 10.79
C GLN A 75 17.90 19.51 10.90
N ILE A 76 19.04 19.38 11.58
CA ILE A 76 19.68 18.07 11.80
C ILE A 76 18.76 17.13 12.60
N ARG A 77 18.03 17.65 13.60
CA ARG A 77 17.07 16.85 14.38
C ARG A 77 15.88 16.39 13.53
N GLU A 78 15.34 17.26 12.69
CA GLU A 78 14.22 16.94 11.81
C GLU A 78 14.61 15.88 10.77
N GLU A 79 15.77 16.03 10.14
CA GLU A 79 16.29 15.05 9.18
C GLU A 79 16.50 13.67 9.83
N ARG A 80 17.04 13.63 11.06
CA ARG A 80 17.19 12.38 11.81
C ARG A 80 15.83 11.75 12.15
N ALA A 81 14.84 12.54 12.55
CA ALA A 81 13.50 12.05 12.83
C ALA A 81 12.83 11.46 11.58
N LEU A 82 12.98 12.13 10.44
CA LEU A 82 12.48 11.63 9.14
C LEU A 82 13.18 10.34 8.72
N ALA A 83 14.49 10.23 8.92
CA ALA A 83 15.23 9.01 8.63
C ALA A 83 14.76 7.83 9.49
N GLN A 84 14.60 8.05 10.80
CA GLN A 84 14.08 7.04 11.73
C GLN A 84 12.65 6.60 11.39
N ALA A 85 11.77 7.54 11.03
CA ALA A 85 10.40 7.22 10.61
C ALA A 85 10.37 6.34 9.36
N ARG A 86 11.26 6.60 8.39
CA ARG A 86 11.39 5.75 7.18
C ARG A 86 11.89 4.35 7.52
N GLU A 87 12.89 4.24 8.38
CA GLU A 87 13.42 2.95 8.81
C GLU A 87 12.37 2.11 9.54
N LEU A 88 11.64 2.71 10.48
CA LEU A 88 10.52 2.05 11.17
C LEU A 88 9.42 1.60 10.21
N SER A 89 9.08 2.43 9.22
CA SER A 89 8.09 2.06 8.19
C SER A 89 8.53 0.84 7.38
N LEU A 90 9.79 0.79 6.95
CA LEU A 90 10.35 -0.37 6.24
C LEU A 90 10.33 -1.62 7.12
N ASN A 91 10.73 -1.49 8.40
CA ASN A 91 10.73 -2.61 9.34
C ASN A 91 9.31 -3.16 9.60
N CYS A 92 8.31 -2.28 9.76
CA CYS A 92 6.92 -2.72 9.89
C CYS A 92 6.46 -3.53 8.67
N THR A 93 6.74 -3.06 7.45
CA THR A 93 6.37 -3.80 6.24
C THR A 93 7.09 -5.16 6.11
N ALA A 94 8.35 -5.24 6.56
CA ALA A 94 9.12 -6.48 6.58
C ALA A 94 8.55 -7.48 7.60
N LEU A 95 8.19 -7.01 8.79
CA LEU A 95 7.57 -7.82 9.85
C LEU A 95 6.19 -8.31 9.44
N GLU A 96 5.37 -7.48 8.78
CA GLU A 96 4.07 -7.91 8.24
C GLU A 96 4.22 -9.02 7.21
N ARG A 97 5.21 -8.91 6.30
CA ARG A 97 5.53 -9.97 5.34
C ARG A 97 5.98 -11.25 6.03
N GLN A 98 6.86 -11.15 7.03
CA GLN A 98 7.33 -12.31 7.78
C GLN A 98 6.19 -12.97 8.56
N ASN A 99 5.31 -12.18 9.18
CA ASN A 99 4.13 -12.69 9.88
C ASN A 99 3.20 -13.42 8.90
N PHE A 100 2.99 -12.86 7.70
CA PHE A 100 2.22 -13.54 6.66
C PHE A 100 2.86 -14.86 6.22
N LEU A 101 4.19 -14.91 6.02
CA LEU A 101 4.90 -16.15 5.70
C LEU A 101 4.76 -17.19 6.82
N LEU A 102 4.94 -16.78 8.09
CA LEU A 102 4.76 -17.65 9.24
C LEU A 102 3.32 -18.14 9.36
N GLN A 103 2.32 -17.30 9.09
CA GLN A 103 0.93 -17.74 9.02
C GLN A 103 0.74 -18.75 7.89
N ARG A 104 1.34 -18.50 6.72
CA ARG A 104 1.33 -19.43 5.58
C ARG A 104 1.95 -20.78 5.89
N GLU A 105 2.93 -20.86 6.79
CA GLU A 105 3.57 -22.11 7.22
C GLU A 105 2.86 -22.78 8.41
N LEU A 106 2.37 -21.98 9.36
CA LEU A 106 1.63 -22.44 10.54
C LEU A 106 0.29 -23.04 10.15
N LEU A 107 -0.37 -22.49 9.12
CA LEU A 107 -1.65 -22.99 8.64
C LEU A 107 -1.54 -24.45 8.16
N PRO A 108 -0.64 -24.83 7.24
CA PRO A 108 -0.33 -26.22 6.89
C PRO A 108 -0.08 -27.11 8.12
N ALA A 109 0.75 -26.67 9.07
CA ALA A 109 1.06 -27.45 10.27
C ALA A 109 -0.20 -27.71 11.15
N LYS A 110 -1.04 -26.68 11.35
CA LYS A 110 -2.32 -26.77 12.07
C LYS A 110 -3.44 -27.45 11.26
N THR A 111 -3.34 -27.49 9.94
CA THR A 111 -4.34 -28.10 9.05
C THR A 111 -4.25 -29.63 9.00
N SER A 112 -3.13 -30.23 9.41
CA SER A 112 -3.02 -31.68 9.59
C SER A 112 -4.04 -32.23 10.61
N THR A 113 -4.57 -31.37 11.49
CA THR A 113 -5.39 -31.77 12.64
C THR A 113 -6.84 -31.28 12.60
N ALA A 114 -7.22 -30.18 11.93
CA ALA A 114 -8.64 -29.75 11.89
C ALA A 114 -9.10 -28.72 10.84
N ALA A 115 -8.25 -27.99 10.13
CA ALA A 115 -8.71 -26.73 9.51
C ALA A 115 -9.17 -26.86 8.04
N VAL A 116 -10.44 -26.50 7.84
CA VAL A 116 -11.03 -26.07 6.57
C VAL A 116 -10.42 -24.71 6.22
N LEU A 117 -9.50 -24.67 5.26
CA LEU A 117 -9.00 -23.38 4.78
C LEU A 117 -10.09 -22.72 3.95
N CYS A 118 -10.47 -21.51 4.37
CA CYS A 118 -11.66 -20.80 3.94
C CYS A 118 -11.48 -20.09 2.59
N ASN A 119 -12.60 -19.72 1.97
CA ASN A 119 -12.69 -18.88 0.77
C ASN A 119 -11.67 -17.73 0.75
N ARG A 120 -11.52 -17.03 1.89
CA ARG A 120 -10.58 -15.92 2.07
C ARG A 120 -9.13 -16.33 1.85
N PHE A 121 -8.67 -17.33 2.60
CA PHE A 121 -7.27 -17.73 2.58
C PHE A 121 -6.80 -18.11 1.16
N LEU A 122 -7.63 -18.88 0.45
CA LEU A 122 -7.34 -19.31 -0.92
C LEU A 122 -7.20 -18.11 -1.87
N VAL A 123 -8.15 -17.18 -1.83
CA VAL A 123 -8.15 -16.03 -2.73
C VAL A 123 -7.04 -15.04 -2.36
N GLU A 124 -6.85 -14.72 -1.07
CA GLU A 124 -5.80 -13.81 -0.62
C GLU A 124 -4.40 -14.33 -0.96
N SER A 125 -4.14 -15.61 -0.66
CA SER A 125 -2.84 -16.23 -0.95
C SER A 125 -2.55 -16.26 -2.45
N GLY A 126 -3.54 -16.64 -3.27
CA GLY A 126 -3.36 -16.66 -4.72
C GLY A 126 -3.16 -15.26 -5.33
N LEU A 127 -3.82 -14.22 -4.79
CA LEU A 127 -3.62 -12.84 -5.27
C LEU A 127 -2.25 -12.29 -4.88
N LEU A 128 -1.81 -12.55 -3.64
CA LEU A 128 -0.50 -12.10 -3.17
C LEU A 128 0.65 -12.83 -3.87
N ASP A 129 0.46 -14.09 -4.25
CA ASP A 129 1.41 -14.82 -5.08
C ASP A 129 1.46 -14.27 -6.52
N ARG A 130 0.29 -13.95 -7.09
CA ARG A 130 0.18 -13.39 -8.45
C ARG A 130 0.78 -12.00 -8.60
N ASP A 131 0.47 -11.10 -7.67
CA ASP A 131 0.83 -9.69 -7.75
C ASP A 131 1.50 -9.23 -6.43
N PRO A 132 2.73 -9.71 -6.12
CA PRO A 132 3.35 -9.56 -4.79
C PRO A 132 3.74 -8.13 -4.40
N THR A 133 3.73 -7.20 -5.36
CA THR A 133 4.07 -5.79 -5.15
C THR A 133 2.84 -4.92 -4.91
N LEU A 134 1.63 -5.44 -5.15
CA LEU A 134 0.38 -4.69 -5.02
C LEU A 134 -0.25 -4.93 -3.64
N ILE A 135 -0.94 -3.92 -3.13
CA ILE A 135 -1.86 -4.12 -2.02
C ILE A 135 -3.01 -5.03 -2.46
N LEU A 136 -3.56 -5.82 -1.53
CA LEU A 136 -4.56 -6.85 -1.82
C LEU A 136 -5.76 -6.32 -2.62
N SER A 137 -6.30 -5.15 -2.25
CA SER A 137 -7.43 -4.53 -2.96
C SER A 137 -7.08 -4.17 -4.41
N ALA A 138 -5.86 -3.66 -4.66
CA ALA A 138 -5.40 -3.32 -6.01
C ALA A 138 -5.11 -4.58 -6.84
N ALA A 139 -4.52 -5.61 -6.23
CA ALA A 139 -4.36 -6.93 -6.84
C ALA A 139 -5.72 -7.53 -7.24
N TYR A 140 -6.72 -7.42 -6.35
CA TYR A 140 -8.07 -7.89 -6.61
C TYR A 140 -8.76 -7.11 -7.73
N ASP A 141 -8.66 -5.78 -7.74
CA ASP A 141 -9.23 -4.94 -8.77
C ASP A 141 -8.62 -5.23 -10.15
N LYS A 142 -7.32 -5.50 -10.21
CA LYS A 142 -6.66 -5.97 -11.43
C LYS A 142 -7.14 -7.37 -11.83
N PHE A 143 -7.23 -8.30 -10.87
CA PHE A 143 -7.69 -9.67 -11.07
C PHE A 143 -9.12 -9.73 -11.64
N LYS A 144 -10.08 -9.03 -11.02
CA LYS A 144 -11.51 -9.16 -11.31
C LYS A 144 -11.88 -8.78 -12.75
N THR A 145 -11.07 -7.94 -13.41
CA THR A 145 -11.27 -7.56 -14.82
C THR A 145 -11.25 -8.74 -15.79
N LYS A 146 -10.65 -9.87 -15.41
CA LYS A 146 -10.68 -11.11 -16.20
C LYS A 146 -12.07 -11.75 -16.22
N LEU A 147 -12.84 -11.60 -15.14
CA LEU A 147 -14.11 -12.28 -14.93
C LEU A 147 -15.32 -11.35 -15.08
N VAL A 148 -15.17 -10.08 -14.73
CA VAL A 148 -16.24 -9.07 -14.70
C VAL A 148 -16.00 -8.00 -15.77
N THR A 149 -17.06 -7.55 -16.44
CA THR A 149 -16.97 -6.48 -17.44
C THR A 149 -16.50 -5.16 -16.81
N PRO A 150 -15.89 -4.24 -17.58
CA PRO A 150 -15.45 -2.94 -17.05
C PRO A 150 -16.56 -2.12 -16.37
N SER A 151 -17.80 -2.26 -16.82
CA SER A 151 -18.97 -1.63 -16.19
C SER A 151 -19.38 -2.25 -14.85
N GLY A 152 -18.79 -3.39 -14.47
CA GLY A 152 -19.20 -4.21 -13.33
C GLY A 152 -20.49 -5.01 -13.55
N LYS A 153 -21.37 -4.59 -14.46
CA LYS A 153 -22.77 -5.08 -14.54
C LYS A 153 -22.94 -6.52 -15.02
N GLY A 154 -21.87 -7.21 -15.42
CA GLY A 154 -21.95 -8.60 -15.87
C GLY A 154 -20.60 -9.30 -15.98
N LEU A 155 -20.65 -10.56 -16.39
CA LEU A 155 -19.46 -11.38 -16.60
C LEU A 155 -18.88 -11.20 -18.00
N THR A 156 -17.56 -11.29 -18.12
CA THR A 156 -16.85 -11.39 -19.40
C THR A 156 -17.21 -12.69 -20.12
N LYS A 157 -16.80 -12.86 -21.39
CA LYS A 157 -16.98 -14.13 -22.11
C LYS A 157 -16.32 -15.30 -21.36
N ALA A 158 -15.11 -15.09 -20.85
CA ALA A 158 -14.40 -16.07 -20.03
C ALA A 158 -15.17 -16.38 -18.73
N GLY A 159 -15.62 -15.35 -18.02
CA GLY A 159 -16.41 -15.52 -16.80
C GLY A 159 -17.72 -16.29 -17.03
N ARG A 160 -18.42 -16.05 -18.15
CA ARG A 160 -19.63 -16.81 -18.52
C ARG A 160 -19.35 -18.28 -18.80
N SER A 161 -18.26 -18.57 -19.53
CA SER A 161 -17.83 -19.95 -19.80
C SER A 161 -17.54 -20.68 -18.49
N LEU A 162 -16.77 -20.05 -17.60
CA LEU A 162 -16.39 -20.62 -16.32
C LEU A 162 -17.60 -20.88 -15.42
N LEU A 163 -18.57 -19.96 -15.40
CA LEU A 163 -19.83 -20.14 -14.68
C LEU A 163 -20.63 -21.33 -15.23
N SER A 164 -20.69 -21.49 -16.55
CA SER A 164 -21.34 -22.64 -17.18
C SER A 164 -20.67 -23.95 -16.78
N ASP A 165 -19.34 -23.99 -16.75
CA ASP A 165 -18.57 -25.17 -16.35
C ASP A 165 -18.80 -25.53 -14.88
N ILE A 166 -18.78 -24.54 -14.00
CA ILE A 166 -19.09 -24.73 -12.58
C ILE A 166 -20.52 -25.24 -12.42
N SER A 167 -21.49 -24.62 -13.09
CA SER A 167 -22.89 -25.01 -12.99
C SER A 167 -23.13 -26.43 -13.48
N TRP A 168 -22.50 -26.83 -14.59
CA TRP A 168 -22.60 -28.18 -15.12
C TRP A 168 -22.00 -29.23 -14.18
N LYS A 169 -20.82 -28.95 -13.60
CA LYS A 169 -20.04 -29.95 -12.85
C LYS A 169 -20.39 -30.03 -11.37
N SER A 170 -20.83 -28.93 -10.76
CA SER A 170 -21.18 -28.87 -9.33
C SER A 170 -22.69 -28.85 -9.08
N GLY A 171 -23.52 -28.63 -10.10
CA GLY A 171 -24.96 -28.39 -9.94
C GLY A 171 -25.32 -27.02 -9.33
N MET A 172 -24.34 -26.23 -8.88
CA MET A 172 -24.57 -24.89 -8.35
C MET A 172 -24.93 -23.91 -9.48
N SER A 173 -26.07 -23.23 -9.38
CA SER A 173 -26.49 -22.26 -10.40
C SER A 173 -26.79 -20.89 -9.79
N ALA A 174 -26.53 -19.83 -10.56
CA ALA A 174 -26.90 -18.46 -10.24
C ALA A 174 -26.97 -17.61 -11.51
N ARG A 175 -27.68 -16.47 -11.45
CA ARG A 175 -27.73 -15.53 -12.56
C ARG A 175 -26.38 -14.85 -12.75
N HIS A 176 -25.99 -14.61 -14.00
CA HIS A 176 -24.71 -13.97 -14.35
C HIS A 176 -24.48 -12.64 -13.61
N ARG A 177 -25.53 -11.82 -13.48
CA ARG A 177 -25.46 -10.52 -12.80
C ARG A 177 -25.18 -10.66 -11.31
N ASP A 178 -25.77 -11.66 -10.67
CA ASP A 178 -25.62 -11.87 -9.23
C ASP A 178 -24.22 -12.39 -8.89
N VAL A 179 -23.67 -13.26 -9.74
CA VAL A 179 -22.27 -13.71 -9.63
C VAL A 179 -21.30 -12.57 -9.90
N ALA A 180 -21.56 -11.71 -10.90
CA ALA A 180 -20.74 -10.53 -11.15
C ALA A 180 -20.75 -9.55 -9.97
N ASN A 181 -21.91 -9.32 -9.34
CA ASN A 181 -22.01 -8.54 -8.12
C ASN A 181 -21.25 -9.20 -6.96
N GLY A 182 -21.37 -10.53 -6.81
CA GLY A 182 -20.62 -11.31 -5.82
C GLY A 182 -19.11 -11.14 -6.01
N LEU A 183 -18.60 -11.23 -7.24
CA LEU A 183 -17.20 -10.96 -7.57
C LEU A 183 -16.80 -9.52 -7.28
N GLN A 184 -17.65 -8.52 -7.53
CA GLN A 184 -17.30 -7.14 -7.16
C GLN A 184 -17.15 -6.97 -5.64
N MET A 185 -18.04 -7.58 -4.88
CA MET A 185 -18.09 -7.46 -3.42
C MET A 185 -17.17 -8.44 -2.70
N LEU A 186 -16.58 -9.40 -3.42
CA LEU A 186 -15.86 -10.52 -2.84
C LEU A 186 -14.78 -10.04 -1.88
N ILE A 187 -13.95 -9.06 -2.24
CA ILE A 187 -12.89 -8.54 -1.37
C ILE A 187 -13.41 -8.03 -0.02
N HIS A 188 -14.61 -7.43 0.01
CA HIS A 188 -15.25 -6.96 1.23
C HIS A 188 -15.91 -8.09 2.03
N GLN A 189 -16.26 -9.19 1.38
CA GLN A 189 -16.85 -10.35 2.05
C GLN A 189 -15.78 -11.32 2.54
N LEU A 190 -14.63 -11.39 1.87
CA LEU A 190 -13.47 -12.15 2.32
C LEU A 190 -12.90 -11.59 3.62
N SER A 191 -13.11 -10.31 3.95
CA SER A 191 -12.70 -9.77 5.24
C SER A 191 -13.57 -10.24 6.42
N SER A 192 -14.76 -10.81 6.16
CA SER A 192 -15.65 -11.33 7.19
C SER A 192 -15.18 -12.70 7.70
N VAL A 193 -15.42 -12.99 8.99
CA VAL A 193 -15.10 -14.29 9.59
C VAL A 193 -16.08 -15.32 9.05
N ILE A 194 -15.59 -16.26 8.24
CA ILE A 194 -16.40 -17.36 7.72
C ILE A 194 -16.35 -18.52 8.71
N HIS A 195 -17.44 -18.72 9.44
CA HIS A 195 -17.66 -19.93 10.21
C HIS A 195 -18.26 -21.00 9.30
N TYR A 196 -17.45 -21.96 8.85
CA TYR A 196 -18.02 -23.18 8.27
C TYR A 196 -18.55 -24.05 9.42
N PRO A 197 -19.76 -24.63 9.30
CA PRO A 197 -20.17 -25.72 10.17
C PRO A 197 -19.22 -26.91 10.01
N LYS A 198 -19.40 -27.94 10.85
CA LYS A 198 -18.59 -29.18 10.78
C LYS A 198 -18.63 -29.75 9.36
N LEU A 199 -17.57 -29.54 8.59
CA LEU A 199 -17.46 -30.10 7.25
C LEU A 199 -17.19 -31.60 7.32
N VAL A 200 -17.77 -32.32 6.37
CA VAL A 200 -17.56 -33.76 6.21
C VAL A 200 -16.11 -34.07 5.78
N ARG A 201 -15.44 -33.15 5.07
CA ARG A 201 -14.08 -33.33 4.54
C ARG A 201 -13.05 -32.41 5.22
N ARG A 202 -11.82 -32.92 5.33
CA ARG A 202 -10.62 -32.16 5.69
C ARG A 202 -9.92 -31.65 4.42
N GLY A 203 -9.25 -30.50 4.50
CA GLY A 203 -8.46 -29.93 3.39
C GLY A 203 -8.88 -28.51 3.01
N PHE A 204 -8.51 -28.10 1.79
CA PHE A 204 -8.89 -26.81 1.22
C PHE A 204 -10.31 -26.89 0.65
N VAL A 205 -11.16 -25.97 1.07
CA VAL A 205 -12.56 -25.96 0.64
C VAL A 205 -12.94 -24.56 0.22
N CYS A 206 -13.74 -24.45 -0.83
CA CYS A 206 -14.36 -23.20 -1.21
C CYS A 206 -15.80 -23.39 -1.63
N GLY A 207 -16.55 -22.31 -1.75
CA GLY A 207 -17.95 -22.34 -2.17
C GLY A 207 -18.87 -21.83 -1.07
N GLY A 208 -20.01 -22.49 -0.90
CA GLY A 208 -21.10 -22.07 -0.03
C GLY A 208 -22.33 -21.63 -0.81
N HIS A 209 -23.18 -20.83 -0.16
CA HIS A 209 -24.45 -20.43 -0.74
C HIS A 209 -24.28 -19.57 -2.01
N PRO A 210 -24.91 -19.93 -3.14
CA PRO A 210 -24.99 -19.05 -4.32
C PRO A 210 -25.69 -17.71 -3.98
N PRO A 211 -25.32 -16.59 -4.61
CA PRO A 211 -24.35 -16.46 -5.71
C PRO A 211 -22.88 -16.32 -5.26
N LEU A 212 -22.63 -16.03 -3.97
CA LEU A 212 -21.28 -15.76 -3.47
C LEU A 212 -20.37 -16.98 -3.54
N GLY A 213 -20.87 -18.16 -3.14
CA GLY A 213 -20.08 -19.40 -3.20
C GLY A 213 -19.54 -19.69 -4.60
N ILE A 214 -20.36 -19.42 -5.62
CA ILE A 214 -19.97 -19.54 -7.03
C ILE A 214 -18.91 -18.49 -7.41
N ALA A 215 -19.08 -17.24 -6.97
CA ALA A 215 -18.09 -16.19 -7.21
C ALA A 215 -16.71 -16.55 -6.61
N VAL A 216 -16.69 -17.13 -5.41
CA VAL A 216 -15.45 -17.64 -4.81
C VAL A 216 -14.87 -18.77 -5.65
N ALA A 217 -15.67 -19.77 -6.00
CA ALA A 217 -15.20 -20.92 -6.79
C ALA A 217 -14.59 -20.45 -8.12
N MET A 218 -15.21 -19.48 -8.80
CA MET A 218 -14.66 -18.85 -10.00
C MET A 218 -13.30 -18.18 -9.73
N ALA A 219 -13.17 -17.45 -8.63
CA ALA A 219 -11.92 -16.77 -8.29
C ALA A 219 -10.79 -17.78 -8.03
N VAL A 220 -11.05 -18.79 -7.20
CA VAL A 220 -10.10 -19.86 -6.87
C VAL A 220 -9.70 -20.64 -8.11
N LEU A 221 -10.66 -21.05 -8.95
CA LEU A 221 -10.39 -21.81 -10.16
C LEU A 221 -9.52 -21.02 -11.15
N THR A 222 -9.77 -19.72 -11.28
CA THR A 222 -8.95 -18.82 -12.13
C THR A 222 -7.52 -18.69 -11.58
N LEU A 223 -7.37 -18.54 -10.26
CA LEU A 223 -6.05 -18.46 -9.62
C LEU A 223 -5.27 -19.78 -9.71
N GLN A 224 -5.95 -20.93 -9.60
CA GLN A 224 -5.33 -22.24 -9.86
C GLN A 224 -4.90 -22.38 -11.31
N ALA A 225 -5.73 -21.96 -12.28
CA ALA A 225 -5.40 -22.03 -13.70
C ALA A 225 -4.17 -21.16 -14.06
N GLU A 226 -3.93 -20.10 -13.29
CA GLU A 226 -2.77 -19.23 -13.41
C GLU A 226 -1.55 -19.74 -12.62
N GLY A 227 -1.68 -20.85 -11.89
CA GLY A 227 -0.59 -21.47 -11.14
C GLY A 227 -0.31 -20.86 -9.76
N HIS A 228 -1.17 -19.95 -9.28
CA HIS A 228 -0.99 -19.24 -8.00
C HIS A 228 -1.62 -19.96 -6.80
N ILE A 229 -2.38 -21.03 -7.06
CA ILE A 229 -2.91 -21.93 -6.03
C ILE A 229 -2.55 -23.36 -6.45
N GLY A 230 -1.60 -23.98 -5.73
CA GLY A 230 -1.12 -25.34 -6.03
C GLY A 230 -1.87 -26.46 -5.32
N HIS A 231 -2.88 -26.14 -4.50
CA HIS A 231 -3.61 -27.12 -3.70
C HIS A 231 -4.86 -27.63 -4.41
N ASP A 232 -5.21 -28.90 -4.19
CA ASP A 232 -6.50 -29.47 -4.58
C ASP A 232 -7.60 -28.89 -3.68
N VAL A 233 -8.67 -28.34 -4.27
CA VAL A 233 -9.73 -27.62 -3.55
C VAL A 233 -11.07 -28.31 -3.78
N VAL A 234 -11.82 -28.51 -2.70
CA VAL A 234 -13.19 -29.03 -2.76
C VAL A 234 -14.18 -27.89 -2.89
N VAL A 235 -15.12 -28.01 -3.81
CA VAL A 235 -16.26 -27.08 -3.89
C VAL A 235 -17.39 -27.64 -3.06
N ILE A 236 -17.95 -26.80 -2.17
CA ILE A 236 -19.14 -27.12 -1.40
C ILE A 236 -20.34 -26.24 -1.80
N ASP A 237 -21.54 -26.79 -1.68
CA ASP A 237 -22.79 -26.07 -1.92
C ASP A 237 -23.25 -25.25 -0.70
N GLY A 238 -24.48 -24.72 -0.75
CA GLY A 238 -25.09 -23.94 0.33
C GLY A 238 -25.37 -24.73 1.61
N ASP A 239 -25.47 -26.05 1.49
CA ASP A 239 -25.68 -26.99 2.60
C ASP A 239 -24.36 -27.61 3.09
N TYR A 240 -23.23 -27.11 2.56
CA TYR A 240 -21.88 -27.54 2.90
C TYR A 240 -21.54 -28.97 2.45
N ASN A 241 -22.29 -29.52 1.50
CA ASN A 241 -22.00 -30.81 0.89
C ASN A 241 -20.94 -30.64 -0.22
N PRO A 242 -19.97 -31.56 -0.34
CA PRO A 242 -19.01 -31.53 -1.44
C PRO A 242 -19.71 -31.85 -2.76
N VAL A 243 -19.57 -30.94 -3.73
CA VAL A 243 -20.26 -31.03 -5.03
C VAL A 243 -19.31 -31.07 -6.23
N ALA A 244 -18.06 -30.63 -6.05
CA ALA A 244 -17.03 -30.75 -7.09
C ALA A 244 -15.62 -30.72 -6.50
N GLU A 245 -14.63 -31.05 -7.32
CA GLU A 245 -13.21 -30.93 -6.98
C GLU A 245 -12.49 -30.09 -8.04
N MET A 246 -11.60 -29.21 -7.60
CA MET A 246 -10.81 -28.30 -8.44
C MET A 246 -9.33 -28.58 -8.30
N LYS A 247 -8.69 -28.87 -9.43
CA LYS A 247 -7.27 -29.22 -9.51
C LYS A 247 -6.63 -28.56 -10.73
N GLY A 248 -5.57 -27.78 -10.51
CA GLY A 248 -4.81 -27.13 -11.59
C GLY A 248 -5.67 -26.28 -12.53
N GLY A 249 -6.71 -25.62 -12.01
CA GLY A 249 -7.60 -24.78 -12.80
C GLY A 249 -8.71 -25.53 -13.54
N VAL A 250 -8.84 -26.83 -13.29
CA VAL A 250 -9.91 -27.66 -13.86
C VAL A 250 -10.86 -28.08 -12.73
N ILE A 251 -12.14 -27.80 -12.90
CA ILE A 251 -13.20 -28.34 -12.06
C ILE A 251 -13.65 -29.71 -12.59
N SER A 252 -13.99 -30.63 -11.71
CA SER A 252 -14.50 -31.97 -12.02
C SER A 252 -15.68 -32.30 -11.10
N SER A 253 -16.66 -33.05 -11.61
CA SER A 253 -17.82 -33.45 -10.83
C SER A 253 -17.40 -34.34 -9.66
N TRP A 254 -18.06 -34.18 -8.51
CA TRP A 254 -17.76 -34.99 -7.35
C TRP A 254 -18.08 -36.47 -7.60
N PRO A 255 -17.21 -37.43 -7.19
CA PRO A 255 -17.49 -38.85 -7.37
C PRO A 255 -18.75 -39.26 -6.59
N ALA A 256 -19.74 -39.83 -7.28
CA ALA A 256 -20.96 -40.35 -6.66
C ALA A 256 -20.68 -41.41 -5.57
N THR A 257 -19.49 -42.03 -5.59
CA THR A 257 -19.05 -43.05 -4.63
C THR A 257 -18.85 -42.56 -3.20
N HIS A 258 -18.83 -41.25 -2.95
CA HIS A 258 -18.65 -40.67 -1.62
C HIS A 258 -19.91 -40.03 -1.00
N ALA A 259 -21.08 -40.21 -1.61
CA ALA A 259 -22.36 -39.67 -1.13
C ALA A 259 -23.01 -40.50 0.00
N ARG A 260 -22.24 -40.96 1.00
CA ARG A 260 -22.76 -41.71 2.15
C ARG A 260 -22.58 -40.95 3.46
#